data_AF-A0A7X5CYG4-F1
#
_entry.id   AF-A0A7X5CYG4-F1
#
_cell.length_a   1.000
_cell.length_b   1.000
_cell.length_c   1.000
_cell.angle_alpha   90.00
_cell.angle_beta   90.00
_cell.angle_gamma   90.00
#
_symmetry.space_group_name_H-M   'P 1'
#
loop_
_entity.id
_entity.type
_entity.pdbx_description
1 polymer ?
#
loop_
_entity_poly.entity_id
_entity_poly.type
_entity_poly.pdbx_seq_one_letter_code
_entity_poly.pdbx_strand_id
1 'polypeptide(L)' 'MEKMTETEMKAIEIAKDIYQYHLGLVWQDIETPFYDDLMPYERELARAYIHLYSFFFAWVLQIPYEPQC' A
#
# COMPACT_ATOMS: atom_id res chain seq x y z
N MET A 1 25.16 -11.97 10.80
CA MET A 1 23.76 -12.19 10.35
C MET A 1 23.60 -13.68 10.16
N GLU A 2 22.69 -14.31 10.92
CA GLU A 2 22.28 -15.68 10.61
C GLU A 2 21.65 -15.72 9.22
N LYS A 3 21.90 -16.80 8.49
CA LYS A 3 21.35 -16.99 7.15
C LYS A 3 19.92 -17.48 7.31
N MET A 4 18.96 -16.77 6.73
CA MET A 4 17.55 -17.17 6.75
C MET A 4 17.36 -18.55 6.11
N THR A 5 16.43 -19.32 6.66
CA THR A 5 15.96 -20.57 6.09
C THR A 5 15.07 -20.32 4.86
N GLU A 6 14.90 -21.35 4.02
CA GLU A 6 14.00 -21.29 2.85
C GLU A 6 12.55 -20.96 3.24
N THR A 7 12.08 -21.51 4.36
CA THR A 7 10.74 -21.24 4.88
C THR A 7 10.56 -19.78 5.26
N GLU A 8 11.55 -19.17 5.91
CA GLU A 8 11.50 -17.75 6.29
C GLU A 8 11.53 -16.84 5.07
N MET A 9 12.35 -17.15 4.06
CA MET A 9 12.38 -16.39 2.81
C MET A 9 11.01 -16.42 2.12
N LYS A 10 10.39 -17.61 2.04
CA LYS A 10 9.07 -17.77 1.42
C LYS A 10 7.96 -17.08 2.20
N ALA A 11 8.04 -17.07 3.54
CA ALA A 11 7.10 -16.33 4.38
C ALA A 11 7.20 -14.81 4.14
N ILE A 12 8.42 -14.28 3.95
CA ILE A 12 8.62 -12.86 3.60
C ILE A 12 8.03 -12.55 2.23
N GLU A 13 8.22 -13.40 1.23
CA GLU A 13 7.63 -13.21 -0.10
C GLU A 13 6.10 -13.16 -0.03
N ILE A 14 5.46 -14.11 0.65
CA ILE A 14 4.00 -14.12 0.84
C ILE A 14 3.53 -12.86 1.56
N ALA A 15 4.25 -12.43 2.60
CA ALA A 15 3.90 -11.21 3.32
C ALA A 15 3.95 -9.99 2.38
N LYS A 16 5.00 -9.87 1.56
CA LYS A 16 5.15 -8.80 0.56
C LYS A 16 3.99 -8.79 -0.43
N ASP A 17 3.59 -9.96 -0.94
CA ASP A 17 2.47 -10.09 -1.87
C ASP A 17 1.15 -9.65 -1.24
N ILE A 18 0.87 -10.09 0.00
CA ILE A 18 -0.33 -9.69 0.74
C ILE A 18 -0.34 -8.17 0.95
N TYR A 19 0.79 -7.56 1.35
CA TYR A 19 0.86 -6.11 1.53
C TYR A 19 0.66 -5.36 0.22
N GLN A 20 1.28 -5.81 -0.88
CA GLN A 20 1.12 -5.18 -2.18
C GLN A 20 -0.35 -5.23 -2.66
N TYR A 21 -1.04 -6.34 -2.43
CA TYR A 21 -2.49 -6.44 -2.68
C TYR A 21 -3.29 -5.41 -1.87
N HIS A 22 -3.02 -5.28 -0.57
CA HIS A 22 -3.71 -4.30 0.28
C HIS A 22 -3.42 -2.86 -0.12
N LEU A 23 -2.18 -2.54 -0.53
CA LEU A 23 -1.84 -1.21 -1.04
C LEU A 23 -2.64 -0.85 -2.29
N GLY A 24 -2.83 -1.81 -3.21
CA GLY A 24 -3.69 -1.63 -4.39
C GLY A 24 -5.16 -1.37 -4.02
N LEU A 25 -5.68 -2.06 -2.99
CA LEU A 25 -7.04 -1.83 -2.51
C LEU A 25 -7.22 -0.45 -1.89
N VAL A 26 -6.30 -0.01 -1.03
CA VAL A 26 -6.37 1.33 -0.38
C VAL A 26 -6.36 2.44 -1.43
N TRP A 27 -5.63 2.25 -2.53
CA TRP A 27 -5.65 3.19 -3.64
C TRP A 27 -7.02 3.29 -4.31
N GLN A 28 -7.66 2.15 -4.58
CA GLN A 28 -9.01 2.11 -5.16
C GLN A 28 -10.07 2.61 -4.18
N ASP A 29 -9.79 2.56 -2.87
CA ASP A 29 -10.72 2.91 -1.82
C ASP A 29 -11.13 4.39 -1.87
N ILE A 30 -10.29 5.29 -2.40
CA ILE A 30 -10.64 6.71 -2.50
C ILE A 30 -11.77 7.01 -3.51
N GLU A 31 -11.98 6.10 -4.45
CA GLU A 31 -13.09 6.16 -5.41
C GLU A 31 -14.33 5.43 -4.87
N THR A 32 -14.30 4.97 -3.62
CA THR A 32 -15.46 4.32 -2.99
C THR A 32 -16.47 5.34 -2.46
N PRO A 33 -17.74 4.94 -2.35
CA PRO A 33 -18.81 5.81 -1.85
C PRO A 33 -18.60 6.34 -0.42
N PHE A 34 -17.67 5.76 0.36
CA PHE A 34 -17.34 6.28 1.69
C PHE A 34 -16.78 7.71 1.63
N TYR A 35 -16.12 8.08 0.54
CA TYR A 35 -15.52 9.40 0.33
C TYR A 35 -16.42 10.34 -0.50
N ASP A 36 -17.67 9.96 -0.79
CA ASP A 36 -18.62 10.76 -1.57
C ASP A 36 -19.10 12.02 -0.84
N ASP A 37 -19.14 11.98 0.48
CA ASP A 37 -19.56 13.12 1.31
C ASP A 37 -18.44 14.15 1.56
N LEU A 38 -17.20 13.84 1.16
CA LEU A 38 -16.07 14.75 1.35
C LEU A 38 -16.09 15.88 0.32
N MET A 39 -15.72 17.09 0.77
CA MET A 39 -15.46 18.20 -0.13
C MET A 39 -14.26 17.87 -1.04
N PRO A 40 -14.18 18.45 -2.26
CA PRO A 40 -13.12 18.12 -3.20
C PRO A 40 -11.69 18.24 -2.64
N TYR A 41 -11.43 19.26 -1.82
CA TYR A 41 -10.11 19.44 -1.19
C TYR A 41 -9.79 18.39 -0.11
N GLU A 42 -10.81 17.84 0.56
CA GLU A 42 -10.66 16.78 1.56
C GLU A 42 -10.35 15.45 0.88
N ARG A 43 -11.00 15.19 -0.26
CA ARG A 43 -10.70 14.03 -1.11
C ARG A 43 -9.26 14.08 -1.65
N GLU A 44 -8.82 15.23 -2.17
CA GLU A 44 -7.42 15.37 -2.62
C GLU A 44 -6.41 15.22 -1.48
N LEU A 45 -6.72 15.74 -0.29
CA LEU A 45 -5.89 15.56 0.89
C LEU A 45 -5.83 14.07 1.32
N ALA A 46 -6.96 13.36 1.31
CA ALA A 46 -7.01 11.94 1.57
C ALA A 46 -6.16 11.15 0.55
N ARG A 47 -6.23 11.52 -0.75
CA ARG A 47 -5.42 10.90 -1.81
C ARG A 47 -3.93 11.08 -1.54
N ALA A 48 -3.53 12.29 -1.18
CA ALA A 48 -2.14 12.61 -0.86
C ALA A 48 -1.64 11.80 0.36
N TYR A 49 -2.47 11.66 1.41
CA TYR A 49 -2.13 10.83 2.56
C TYR A 49 -2.01 9.35 2.20
N ILE A 50 -2.97 8.79 1.47
CA ILE A 50 -2.92 7.41 0.98
C ILE A 50 -1.64 7.17 0.17
N HIS A 51 -1.28 8.10 -0.72
CA HIS A 51 -0.03 8.04 -1.48
C HIS A 51 1.21 8.00 -0.57
N LEU A 52 1.28 8.91 0.39
CA LEU A 52 2.43 9.03 1.29
C LEU A 52 2.60 7.76 2.14
N TYR A 53 1.50 7.24 2.71
CA TYR A 53 1.54 6.01 3.50
C TYR A 53 1.93 4.81 2.64
N SER A 54 1.34 4.67 1.45
CA SER A 54 1.62 3.55 0.55
C SER A 54 3.07 3.54 0.08
N PHE A 55 3.61 4.71 -0.26
CA PHE A 55 5.04 4.87 -0.57
C PHE A 55 5.93 4.47 0.60
N PHE A 56 5.63 4.94 1.82
CA PHE A 56 6.42 4.62 3.01
C PHE A 56 6.43 3.11 3.28
N PHE A 57 5.27 2.44 3.19
CA PHE A 57 5.19 0.99 3.37
C PHE A 57 5.97 0.23 2.31
N ALA A 58 5.83 0.61 1.04
CA ALA A 58 6.57 -0.02 -0.05
C ALA A 58 8.10 0.13 0.14
N TRP A 59 8.55 1.29 0.62
CA TRP A 59 9.96 1.53 0.95
C TRP A 59 10.45 0.64 2.10
N VAL A 60 9.71 0.56 3.20
CA VAL A 60 10.06 -0.31 4.35
C VAL A 60 10.13 -1.78 3.94
N LEU A 61 9.22 -2.22 3.07
CA LEU A 61 9.14 -3.61 2.61
C LEU A 61 10.08 -3.91 1.43
N GLN A 62 10.74 -2.89 0.88
CA GLN A 62 11.56 -2.99 -0.34
C GLN A 62 10.80 -3.68 -1.48
N ILE A 63 9.60 -3.20 -1.75
CA ILE A 63 8.77 -3.64 -2.88
C ILE A 63 8.55 -2.45 -3.83
N PRO A 64 8.33 -2.70 -5.13
CA PRO A 64 7.97 -1.64 -6.05
C PRO A 64 6.68 -0.93 -5.59
N TYR A 65 6.72 0.40 -5.60
CA TYR A 65 5.52 1.22 -5.47
C TYR A 65 5.10 1.71 -6.85
N GLU A 66 3.97 1.21 -7.34
CA GLU A 66 3.32 1.77 -8.53
C GLU A 66 1.97 2.34 -8.09
N PRO A 67 1.83 3.67 -8.01
CA PRO A 67 0.52 4.26 -7.82
C PRO A 67 -0.34 3.84 -9.01
N GLN A 68 -1.47 3.17 -8.76
CA GLN A 68 -2.37 2.83 -9.86
C GLN A 68 -3.00 4.14 -10.37
N CYS A 69 -3.18 4.28 -11.67
CA CYS A 69 -3.74 5.51 -12.26
C CYS A 69 -5.25 5.38 -12.39
#